data_AF-A0A7J2LRI3-F1
#
_entry.id   AF-A0A7J2LRI3-F1
#
_cell.length_a   1.000
_cell.length_b   1.000
_cell.length_c   1.000
_cell.angle_alpha   90.00
_cell.angle_beta   90.00
_cell.angle_gamma   90.00
#
_symmetry.space_group_name_H-M   'P 1'
#
loop_
_entity.id
_entity.type
_entity.pdbx_description
1 polymer ?
#
loop_
_entity_poly.entity_id
_entity_poly.type
_entity_poly.pdbx_seq_one_letter_code
_entity_poly.pdbx_strand_id
1 'polypeptide(L)'
;MGKIRIYYRVLALILTSLPLYFCMNTLEFFVIHWIFGVGDPIMIVSSIVAWHSAKYFLLGLFLGTIAIPIMRYFIAPVLALEIILEAKILHVSRLVILKTRRSFFKPAIFKYAYILFGPVMLIVRIFTIVSSGDPLRFYLVAYEFIRQYAPLLVIILVLPYWLIEYSNLRELRAQNTMYFPSKLLWCFYMIIVGIGSLTALVPIYVEAAIIFGDLYLALWFIIIVILASYTPLLFLVIGVFSAIYHISPDILQKIVDGFELMVIKNVRVGRVEISLESLNT
;
A
#
# COMPACT_ATOMS: atom_id res chain seq x y z
N MET A 1 7.04 -33.48 -2.54
CA MET A 1 5.63 -33.05 -2.80
C MET A 1 5.36 -31.56 -2.60
N GLY A 2 5.96 -30.85 -1.63
CA GLY A 2 5.65 -29.43 -1.35
C GLY A 2 5.95 -28.41 -2.46
N LYS A 3 7.10 -28.52 -3.16
CA LYS A 3 7.48 -27.59 -4.24
C LYS A 3 6.52 -27.63 -5.44
N ILE A 4 6.08 -28.83 -5.83
CA ILE A 4 5.15 -29.04 -6.94
C ILE A 4 3.81 -28.35 -6.67
N ARG A 5 3.29 -28.45 -5.44
CA ARG A 5 2.04 -27.78 -5.02
C ARG A 5 2.12 -26.25 -5.12
N ILE A 6 3.28 -25.66 -4.82
CA ILE A 6 3.51 -24.21 -4.94
C ILE A 6 3.44 -23.78 -6.41
N TYR A 7 4.10 -24.51 -7.32
CA TYR A 7 4.06 -24.20 -8.75
C TYR A 7 2.63 -24.24 -9.30
N TYR A 8 1.83 -25.24 -8.93
CA TYR A 8 0.42 -25.30 -9.33
C TYR A 8 -0.40 -24.13 -8.79
N ARG A 9 -0.19 -23.70 -7.53
CA ARG A 9 -0.88 -22.53 -6.96
C ARG A 9 -0.53 -21.23 -7.69
N VAL A 10 0.76 -21.03 -7.99
CA VAL A 10 1.22 -19.86 -8.76
C VAL A 10 0.63 -19.88 -10.16
N LEU A 11 0.70 -21.03 -10.86
CA LEU A 11 0.15 -21.19 -12.19
C LEU A 11 -1.36 -20.94 -12.20
N ALA A 12 -2.11 -21.50 -11.24
CA ALA A 12 -3.55 -21.30 -11.12
C ALA A 12 -3.91 -19.82 -10.88
N LEU A 13 -3.17 -19.12 -10.01
CA LEU A 13 -3.39 -17.69 -9.79
C LEU A 13 -3.12 -16.87 -11.06
N ILE A 14 -2.05 -17.14 -11.79
CA ILE A 14 -1.74 -16.43 -13.04
C ILE A 14 -2.81 -16.71 -14.11
N LEU A 15 -3.15 -17.99 -14.33
CA LEU A 15 -4.12 -18.42 -15.34
C LEU A 15 -5.56 -17.98 -15.05
N THR A 16 -5.88 -17.63 -13.80
CA THR A 16 -7.20 -17.12 -13.43
C THR A 16 -7.22 -15.60 -13.38
N SER A 17 -6.29 -14.96 -12.66
CA SER A 17 -6.32 -13.51 -12.43
C SER A 17 -6.03 -12.69 -13.69
N LEU A 18 -5.06 -13.09 -14.51
CA LEU A 18 -4.63 -12.30 -15.66
C LEU A 18 -5.68 -12.32 -16.79
N PRO A 19 -6.22 -13.47 -17.24
CA PRO A 19 -7.24 -13.47 -18.29
C PRO A 19 -8.54 -12.79 -17.84
N LEU A 20 -8.95 -12.98 -16.58
CA LEU A 20 -10.13 -12.30 -16.05
C LEU A 20 -9.93 -10.79 -15.98
N TYR A 21 -8.76 -10.31 -15.56
CA TYR A 21 -8.43 -8.88 -15.58
C TYR A 21 -8.51 -8.31 -17.01
N PHE A 22 -7.92 -8.99 -18.00
CA PHE A 22 -8.01 -8.56 -19.40
C PHE A 22 -9.46 -8.55 -19.91
N CYS A 23 -10.23 -9.59 -19.60
CA CYS A 23 -11.66 -9.67 -19.95
C CYS A 23 -12.44 -8.48 -19.36
N MET A 24 -12.26 -8.19 -18.06
CA MET A 24 -12.87 -7.03 -17.42
C MET A 24 -12.45 -5.72 -18.05
N ASN A 25 -11.17 -5.56 -18.44
CA ASN A 25 -10.69 -4.35 -19.09
C ASN A 25 -11.32 -4.18 -20.49
N THR A 26 -11.48 -5.27 -21.25
CA THR A 26 -12.14 -5.23 -22.56
C THR A 26 -13.64 -4.94 -22.49
N LEU A 27 -14.31 -5.42 -21.44
CA LEU A 27 -15.75 -5.22 -21.24
C LEU A 27 -16.09 -3.89 -20.54
N GLU A 28 -15.08 -3.15 -20.06
CA GLU A 28 -15.28 -1.94 -19.25
C GLU A 28 -16.16 -0.90 -19.96
N PHE A 29 -15.96 -0.68 -21.26
CA PHE A 29 -16.80 0.25 -22.02
C PHE A 29 -18.29 -0.14 -21.99
N PHE A 30 -18.60 -1.41 -22.25
CA PHE A 30 -19.98 -1.91 -22.27
C PHE A 30 -20.62 -1.86 -20.88
N VAL A 31 -19.86 -2.23 -19.84
CA VAL A 31 -20.35 -2.23 -18.47
C VAL A 31 -20.61 -0.82 -17.97
N ILE A 32 -19.69 0.12 -18.22
CA ILE A 32 -19.88 1.52 -17.84
C ILE A 32 -21.10 2.11 -18.58
N HIS A 33 -21.24 1.85 -19.88
CA HIS A 33 -22.40 2.31 -20.64
C HIS A 33 -23.72 1.77 -20.07
N TRP A 34 -23.76 0.49 -19.69
CA TRP A 34 -24.94 -0.12 -19.07
C TRP A 34 -25.24 0.47 -17.68
N ILE A 35 -24.21 0.72 -16.87
CA ILE A 35 -24.35 1.34 -15.54
C ILE A 35 -24.99 2.73 -15.66
N PHE A 36 -24.56 3.55 -16.62
CA PHE A 36 -25.16 4.87 -16.85
C PHE A 36 -26.64 4.80 -17.28
N GLY A 37 -27.10 3.66 -17.81
CA GLY A 37 -28.51 3.43 -18.16
C GLY A 37 -29.45 3.25 -16.97
N VAL A 38 -28.93 3.08 -15.74
CA VAL A 38 -29.73 2.86 -14.51
C VAL A 38 -30.43 4.14 -14.02
N GLY A 39 -29.86 5.31 -14.32
CA GLY A 39 -30.45 6.62 -14.01
C GLY A 39 -30.31 7.11 -12.56
N ASP A 40 -30.05 6.23 -11.58
CA ASP A 40 -29.78 6.62 -10.18
C ASP A 40 -28.28 6.91 -9.96
N PRO A 41 -27.89 8.15 -9.60
CA PRO A 41 -26.50 8.53 -9.34
C PRO A 41 -25.80 7.68 -8.27
N ILE A 42 -26.53 7.25 -7.22
CA ILE A 42 -25.98 6.44 -6.14
C ILE A 42 -25.58 5.07 -6.66
N MET A 43 -26.48 4.44 -7.42
CA MET A 43 -26.23 3.15 -8.05
C MET A 43 -25.11 3.26 -9.08
N ILE A 44 -25.10 4.30 -9.91
CA ILE A 44 -24.07 4.53 -10.92
C ILE A 44 -22.68 4.56 -10.26
N VAL A 45 -22.50 5.41 -9.25
CA VAL A 45 -21.23 5.54 -8.53
C VAL A 45 -20.85 4.20 -7.89
N SER A 46 -21.77 3.60 -7.14
CA SER A 46 -21.50 2.37 -6.39
C SER A 46 -21.08 1.22 -7.31
N SER A 47 -21.75 1.09 -8.47
CA SER A 47 -21.42 0.09 -9.48
C SER A 47 -20.06 0.35 -10.14
N ILE A 48 -19.71 1.62 -10.42
CA ILE A 48 -18.38 1.98 -10.92
C ILE A 48 -17.30 1.60 -9.90
N VAL A 49 -17.48 1.97 -8.62
CA VAL A 49 -16.53 1.63 -7.56
C VAL A 49 -16.39 0.11 -7.41
N ALA A 50 -17.50 -0.64 -7.44
CA ALA A 50 -17.48 -2.09 -7.36
C ALA A 50 -16.74 -2.73 -8.54
N TRP A 51 -17.01 -2.26 -9.77
CA TRP A 51 -16.35 -2.73 -10.98
C TRP A 51 -14.84 -2.51 -10.93
N HIS A 52 -14.40 -1.29 -10.61
CA HIS A 52 -12.98 -0.98 -10.46
C HIS A 52 -12.36 -1.77 -9.32
N SER A 53 -13.03 -1.92 -8.19
CA SER A 53 -12.50 -2.70 -7.05
C SER A 53 -12.27 -4.17 -7.42
N ALA A 54 -13.21 -4.80 -8.12
CA ALA A 54 -13.03 -6.16 -8.62
C ALA A 54 -11.88 -6.27 -9.63
N LYS A 55 -11.77 -5.31 -10.56
CA LYS A 55 -10.66 -5.25 -11.53
C LYS A 55 -9.30 -5.14 -10.82
N TYR A 56 -9.18 -4.24 -9.85
CA TYR A 56 -7.94 -4.03 -9.10
C TYR A 56 -7.61 -5.18 -8.15
N PHE A 57 -8.62 -5.88 -7.61
CA PHE A 57 -8.40 -7.11 -6.85
C PHE A 57 -7.73 -8.21 -7.69
N LEU A 58 -8.23 -8.45 -8.90
CA LEU A 58 -7.63 -9.42 -9.84
C LEU A 58 -6.20 -9.02 -10.22
N LEU A 59 -5.98 -7.74 -10.52
CA LEU A 59 -4.64 -7.21 -10.76
C LEU A 59 -3.73 -7.43 -9.55
N GLY A 60 -4.26 -7.25 -8.34
CA GLY A 60 -3.56 -7.49 -7.09
C GLY A 60 -3.15 -8.94 -6.92
N LEU A 61 -4.05 -9.89 -7.21
CA LEU A 61 -3.73 -11.32 -7.18
C LEU A 61 -2.56 -11.66 -8.11
N PHE A 62 -2.61 -11.14 -9.34
CA PHE A 62 -1.52 -11.31 -10.29
C PHE A 62 -0.21 -10.70 -9.77
N LEU A 63 -0.24 -9.44 -9.32
CA LEU A 63 0.93 -8.77 -8.78
C LEU A 63 1.50 -9.50 -7.56
N GLY A 64 0.69 -10.07 -6.68
CA GLY A 64 1.15 -10.84 -5.54
C GLY A 64 1.95 -12.09 -5.94
N THR A 65 1.64 -12.72 -7.08
CA THR A 65 2.44 -13.83 -7.60
C THR A 65 3.85 -13.39 -8.03
N ILE A 66 3.95 -12.22 -8.67
CA ILE A 66 5.21 -11.65 -9.15
C ILE A 66 5.97 -10.92 -8.02
N ALA A 67 5.27 -10.45 -7.00
CA ALA A 67 5.84 -9.76 -5.85
C ALA A 67 6.83 -10.64 -5.10
N ILE A 68 6.63 -11.96 -5.04
CA ILE A 68 7.54 -12.89 -4.36
C ILE A 68 8.97 -12.85 -4.94
N PRO A 69 9.19 -13.13 -6.25
CA PRO A 69 10.52 -13.03 -6.82
C PRO A 69 11.06 -11.60 -6.78
N ILE A 70 10.22 -10.57 -6.98
CA ILE A 70 10.66 -9.17 -6.88
C ILE A 70 11.16 -8.86 -5.46
N MET A 71 10.42 -9.26 -4.43
CA MET A 71 10.81 -9.08 -3.04
C MET A 71 12.13 -9.76 -2.72
N ARG A 72 12.31 -10.98 -3.22
CA ARG A 72 13.52 -11.78 -2.97
C ARG A 72 14.77 -11.19 -3.62
N TYR A 73 14.68 -10.81 -4.89
CA TYR A 73 15.85 -10.49 -5.70
C TYR A 73 16.14 -8.99 -5.79
N PHE A 74 15.15 -8.13 -5.52
CA PHE A 74 15.31 -6.68 -5.65
C PHE A 74 15.02 -5.96 -4.33
N ILE A 75 13.81 -6.08 -3.77
CA ILE A 75 13.41 -5.25 -2.63
C ILE A 75 14.23 -5.59 -1.39
N ALA A 76 14.33 -6.87 -1.00
CA ALA A 76 15.08 -7.28 0.18
C ALA A 76 16.57 -6.85 0.11
N PRO A 77 17.30 -7.07 -0.99
CA PRO A 77 18.66 -6.58 -1.13
C PRO A 77 18.78 -5.05 -1.08
N VAL A 78 17.93 -4.31 -1.80
CA VAL A 78 17.97 -2.84 -1.85
C VAL A 78 17.70 -2.26 -0.46
N LEU A 79 16.69 -2.78 0.22
CA LEU A 79 16.31 -2.36 1.56
C LEU A 79 17.40 -2.70 2.60
N ALA A 80 18.01 -3.88 2.50
CA ALA A 80 19.14 -4.24 3.36
C ALA A 80 20.31 -3.27 3.15
N LEU A 81 20.62 -2.95 1.89
CA LEU A 81 21.68 -2.00 1.55
C LEU A 81 21.39 -0.60 2.11
N GLU A 82 20.17 -0.10 1.98
CA GLU A 82 19.73 1.15 2.57
C GLU A 82 19.99 1.18 4.08
N ILE A 83 19.52 0.18 4.82
CA ILE A 83 19.70 0.10 6.28
C ILE A 83 21.18 -0.04 6.65
N ILE A 84 21.97 -0.81 5.87
CA ILE A 84 23.41 -0.95 6.10
C ILE A 84 24.12 0.39 5.91
N LEU A 85 23.77 1.17 4.87
CA LEU A 85 24.32 2.50 4.63
C LEU A 85 23.94 3.47 5.76
N GLU A 86 22.67 3.50 6.17
CA GLU A 86 22.22 4.34 7.28
C GLU A 86 22.94 4.00 8.60
N ALA A 87 23.14 2.71 8.88
CA ALA A 87 23.81 2.29 10.11
C ALA A 87 25.33 2.54 10.06
N LYS A 88 26.00 2.21 8.95
CA LYS A 88 27.47 2.31 8.82
C LYS A 88 27.94 3.73 8.56
N ILE A 89 27.32 4.45 7.65
CA ILE A 89 27.82 5.75 7.19
C ILE A 89 27.28 6.85 8.08
N LEU A 90 25.96 6.82 8.37
CA LEU A 90 25.34 7.88 9.14
C LEU A 90 25.49 7.68 10.65
N HIS A 91 25.86 6.47 11.14
CA HIS A 91 25.96 6.13 12.58
C HIS A 91 24.68 6.40 13.36
N VAL A 92 23.55 6.35 12.65
CA VAL A 92 22.33 7.02 13.07
C VAL A 92 21.34 6.06 13.72
N SER A 93 21.57 4.74 13.66
CA SER A 93 20.65 3.72 14.12
C SER A 93 21.32 2.63 14.98
N ARG A 94 20.84 2.46 16.22
CA ARG A 94 21.14 1.28 17.04
C ARG A 94 20.16 0.18 16.67
N LEU A 95 20.60 -0.73 15.80
CA LEU A 95 19.76 -1.83 15.33
C LEU A 95 19.70 -2.95 16.37
N VAL A 96 18.51 -3.52 16.53
CA VAL A 96 18.23 -4.65 17.41
C VAL A 96 17.34 -5.66 16.71
N ILE A 97 17.53 -6.94 17.05
CA ILE A 97 16.65 -8.03 16.64
C ILE A 97 15.83 -8.50 17.82
N LEU A 98 14.53 -8.57 17.60
CA LEU A 98 13.59 -9.13 18.55
C LEU A 98 13.69 -10.65 18.53
N LYS A 99 13.96 -11.24 19.70
CA LYS A 99 14.09 -12.71 19.83
C LYS A 99 12.73 -13.41 19.70
N THR A 100 11.67 -12.75 20.14
CA THR A 100 10.29 -13.23 19.99
C THR A 100 9.72 -12.66 18.70
N ARG A 101 9.52 -13.54 17.73
CA ARG A 101 8.86 -13.23 16.46
C ARG A 101 7.36 -13.03 16.70
N ARG A 102 7.01 -11.95 17.36
CA ARG A 102 5.60 -11.58 17.51
C ARG A 102 5.09 -11.16 16.14
N SER A 103 3.91 -11.66 15.78
CA SER A 103 3.03 -11.02 14.80
C SER A 103 2.47 -9.70 15.38
N PHE A 104 3.35 -8.81 15.87
CA PHE A 104 2.94 -7.53 16.46
C PHE A 104 2.12 -6.70 15.48
N PHE A 105 2.25 -6.96 14.19
CA PHE A 105 1.56 -6.25 13.15
C PHE A 105 0.78 -7.26 12.31
N LYS A 106 -0.51 -7.44 12.65
CA LYS A 106 -1.48 -7.84 11.62
C LYS A 106 -1.29 -6.86 10.46
N PRO A 107 -1.26 -7.31 9.19
CA PRO A 107 -1.12 -6.40 8.08
C PRO A 107 -2.16 -5.30 8.22
N ALA A 108 -1.72 -4.06 8.44
CA ALA A 108 -2.61 -2.92 8.46
C ALA A 108 -2.97 -2.62 7.00
N ILE A 109 -3.84 -3.44 6.39
CA ILE A 109 -4.24 -3.36 4.98
C ILE A 109 -4.67 -1.93 4.63
N PHE A 110 -5.39 -1.28 5.54
CA PHE A 110 -5.80 0.12 5.41
C PHE A 110 -4.61 1.10 5.36
N LYS A 111 -3.55 0.87 6.16
CA LYS A 111 -2.32 1.68 6.11
C LYS A 111 -1.65 1.57 4.75
N TYR A 112 -1.55 0.36 4.18
CA TYR A 112 -0.91 0.17 2.87
C TYR A 112 -1.74 0.75 1.72
N ALA A 113 -3.07 0.59 1.78
CA ALA A 113 -3.97 1.25 0.84
C ALA A 113 -3.86 2.77 0.94
N TYR A 114 -3.73 3.30 2.15
CA TYR A 114 -3.50 4.72 2.37
C TYR A 114 -2.12 5.18 1.87
N ILE A 115 -1.07 4.35 1.96
CA ILE A 115 0.23 4.66 1.36
C ILE A 115 0.14 4.80 -0.17
N LEU A 116 -0.74 4.04 -0.83
CA LEU A 116 -1.02 4.20 -2.26
C LEU A 116 -1.91 5.39 -2.58
N PHE A 117 -2.84 5.72 -1.69
CA PHE A 117 -3.78 6.83 -1.86
C PHE A 117 -3.17 8.20 -1.52
N GLY A 118 -2.29 8.28 -0.53
CA GLY A 118 -1.68 9.51 -0.04
C GLY A 118 -0.91 10.32 -1.12
N PRO A 119 -0.27 9.71 -2.14
CA PRO A 119 0.23 10.43 -3.30
C PRO A 119 -0.83 11.26 -4.04
N VAL A 120 -2.08 10.78 -4.19
CA VAL A 120 -3.19 11.57 -4.78
C VAL A 120 -3.38 12.84 -3.98
N MET A 121 -3.46 12.68 -2.66
CA MET A 121 -3.66 13.76 -1.70
C MET A 121 -2.51 14.76 -1.68
N LEU A 122 -1.29 14.27 -1.77
CA LEU A 122 -0.08 15.08 -1.80
C LEU A 122 -0.04 15.92 -3.07
N ILE A 123 -0.35 15.33 -4.24
CA ILE A 123 -0.44 16.06 -5.51
C ILE A 123 -1.47 17.16 -5.38
N VAL A 124 -2.70 16.84 -4.96
CA VAL A 124 -3.78 17.81 -4.77
C VAL A 124 -3.36 18.94 -3.84
N ARG A 125 -2.71 18.62 -2.72
CA ARG A 125 -2.23 19.63 -1.77
C ARG A 125 -1.15 20.55 -2.34
N ILE A 126 -0.16 20.01 -3.04
CA ILE A 126 0.90 20.82 -3.66
C ILE A 126 0.29 21.75 -4.72
N PHE A 127 -0.59 21.24 -5.56
CA PHE A 127 -1.19 22.03 -6.63
C PHE A 127 -2.15 23.10 -6.11
N THR A 128 -2.96 22.80 -5.09
CA THR A 128 -3.83 23.80 -4.44
C THR A 128 -3.07 24.91 -3.73
N ILE A 129 -1.84 24.66 -3.28
CA ILE A 129 -0.97 25.70 -2.71
C ILE A 129 -0.33 26.55 -3.82
N VAL A 130 0.08 25.92 -4.93
CA VAL A 130 0.87 26.58 -5.99
C VAL A 130 -0.01 27.29 -7.03
N SER A 131 -1.24 26.84 -7.24
CA SER A 131 -2.14 27.34 -8.29
C SER A 131 -3.56 27.50 -7.78
N SER A 132 -4.25 28.54 -8.25
CA SER A 132 -5.67 28.80 -7.98
C SER A 132 -6.63 28.04 -8.90
N GLY A 133 -6.17 26.97 -9.56
CA GLY A 133 -7.00 26.19 -10.49
C GLY A 133 -7.97 25.24 -9.78
N ASP A 134 -8.97 24.75 -10.52
CA ASP A 134 -10.05 23.83 -10.11
C ASP A 134 -9.54 22.60 -9.32
N PRO A 135 -9.67 22.60 -7.97
CA PRO A 135 -9.23 21.51 -7.11
C PRO A 135 -9.83 20.15 -7.46
N LEU A 136 -11.11 20.11 -7.85
CA LEU A 136 -11.80 18.87 -8.22
C LEU A 136 -11.19 18.24 -9.48
N ARG A 137 -10.94 19.05 -10.51
CA ARG A 137 -10.30 18.57 -11.74
C ARG A 137 -8.89 18.03 -11.47
N PHE A 138 -8.10 18.72 -10.64
CA PHE A 138 -6.77 18.25 -10.26
C PHE A 138 -6.83 16.93 -9.49
N TYR A 139 -7.81 16.76 -8.61
CA TYR A 139 -8.03 15.50 -7.91
C TYR A 139 -8.27 14.34 -8.88
N LEU A 140 -9.16 14.51 -9.86
CA LEU A 140 -9.48 13.47 -10.83
C LEU A 140 -8.27 13.08 -11.68
N VAL A 141 -7.47 14.06 -12.11
CA VAL A 141 -6.22 13.81 -12.86
C VAL A 141 -5.18 13.09 -12.00
N ALA A 142 -5.00 13.53 -10.75
CA ALA A 142 -4.07 12.90 -9.81
C ALA A 142 -4.49 11.46 -9.51
N TYR A 143 -5.79 11.24 -9.29
CA TYR A 143 -6.34 9.90 -9.10
C TYR A 143 -6.09 9.01 -10.30
N GLU A 144 -6.41 9.46 -11.52
CA GLU A 144 -6.20 8.65 -12.74
C GLU A 144 -4.73 8.30 -12.95
N PHE A 145 -3.83 9.26 -12.71
CA PHE A 145 -2.39 9.01 -12.73
C PHE A 145 -1.99 7.94 -11.72
N ILE A 146 -2.37 8.08 -10.45
CA ILE A 146 -2.04 7.10 -9.42
C ILE A 146 -2.68 5.74 -9.71
N ARG A 147 -3.90 5.71 -10.22
CA ARG A 147 -4.63 4.50 -10.61
C ARG A 147 -3.90 3.74 -11.71
N GLN A 148 -3.38 4.43 -12.72
CA GLN A 148 -2.59 3.84 -13.81
C GLN A 148 -1.26 3.26 -13.31
N TYR A 149 -0.58 3.97 -12.41
CA TYR A 149 0.73 3.55 -11.86
C TYR A 149 0.63 2.73 -10.57
N ALA A 150 -0.58 2.43 -10.07
CA ALA A 150 -0.79 1.71 -8.82
C ALA A 150 -0.02 0.38 -8.74
N PRO A 151 0.09 -0.44 -9.82
CA PRO A 151 0.91 -1.65 -9.79
C PRO A 151 2.39 -1.40 -9.45
N LEU A 152 2.96 -0.34 -10.02
CA LEU A 152 4.34 0.05 -9.77
C LEU A 152 4.49 0.62 -8.36
N LEU A 153 3.53 1.45 -7.92
CA LEU A 153 3.52 2.02 -6.57
C LEU A 153 3.38 0.95 -5.49
N VAL A 154 2.64 -0.14 -5.73
CA VAL A 154 2.63 -1.30 -4.83
C VAL A 154 4.03 -1.87 -4.66
N ILE A 155 4.77 -2.04 -5.76
CA ILE A 155 6.11 -2.63 -5.71
C ILE A 155 7.10 -1.71 -4.99
N ILE A 156 7.05 -0.41 -5.25
CA ILE A 156 8.04 0.57 -4.76
C ILE A 156 7.70 1.06 -3.35
N LEU A 157 6.41 1.19 -3.00
CA LEU A 157 5.99 1.71 -1.71
C LEU A 157 5.53 0.58 -0.79
N VAL A 158 4.52 -0.19 -1.19
CA VAL A 158 3.84 -1.13 -0.28
C VAL A 158 4.75 -2.30 0.13
N LEU A 159 5.40 -2.95 -0.83
CA LEU A 159 6.20 -4.15 -0.54
C LEU A 159 7.40 -3.89 0.39
N PRO A 160 8.18 -2.80 0.26
CA PRO A 160 9.24 -2.47 1.22
C PRO A 160 8.73 -2.24 2.65
N TYR A 161 7.67 -1.43 2.82
CA TYR A 161 7.09 -1.21 4.16
C TYR A 161 6.62 -2.53 4.78
N TRP A 162 5.99 -3.38 3.97
CA TRP A 162 5.49 -4.66 4.43
C TRP A 162 6.62 -5.61 4.83
N LEU A 163 7.68 -5.70 4.03
CA LEU A 163 8.85 -6.54 4.34
C LEU A 163 9.50 -6.14 5.68
N ILE A 164 9.64 -4.84 5.94
CA ILE A 164 10.16 -4.34 7.22
C ILE A 164 9.21 -4.70 8.36
N GLU A 165 7.91 -4.44 8.20
CA GLU A 165 6.91 -4.67 9.25
C GLU A 165 6.87 -6.15 9.66
N TYR A 166 7.05 -7.06 8.70
CA TYR A 166 7.15 -8.50 8.92
C TYR A 166 8.51 -8.97 9.47
N SER A 167 9.56 -8.16 9.36
CA SER A 167 10.88 -8.46 9.95
C SER A 167 10.89 -8.23 11.46
N ASN A 168 11.85 -8.86 12.15
CA ASN A 168 12.17 -8.65 13.56
C ASN A 168 13.21 -7.53 13.79
N LEU A 169 13.74 -6.96 12.71
CA LEU A 169 14.74 -5.91 12.78
C LEU A 169 14.08 -4.59 13.20
N ARG A 170 14.59 -3.96 14.25
CA ARG A 170 14.08 -2.68 14.77
C ARG A 170 15.22 -1.71 15.05
N GLU A 171 14.92 -0.43 15.01
CA GLU A 171 15.78 0.63 15.56
C GLU A 171 15.39 0.88 17.01
N LEU A 172 16.36 0.84 17.93
CA LEU A 172 16.19 1.28 19.31
C LEU A 172 16.58 2.75 19.42
N ARG A 173 15.65 3.61 19.82
CA ARG A 173 15.92 5.04 20.07
C ARG A 173 16.12 5.34 21.55
N ALA A 174 16.52 6.58 21.84
CA ALA A 174 16.55 7.11 23.19
C ALA A 174 15.18 6.85 23.86
N GLN A 175 15.19 6.41 25.12
CA GLN A 175 14.01 5.95 25.88
C GLN A 175 13.51 4.53 25.56
N ASN A 176 14.33 3.67 24.94
CA ASN A 176 13.98 2.26 24.63
C ASN A 176 12.72 2.09 23.75
N THR A 177 12.40 3.11 22.97
CA THR A 177 11.31 3.08 22.00
C THR A 177 11.77 2.39 20.72
N MET A 178 10.90 1.54 20.16
CA MET A 178 11.19 0.75 18.96
C MET A 178 10.59 1.41 17.71
N TYR A 179 11.43 1.64 16.71
CA TYR A 179 11.05 2.26 15.43
C TYR A 179 11.41 1.36 14.24
N PHE A 180 10.91 1.76 13.07
CA PHE A 180 11.34 1.18 11.81
C PHE A 180 12.85 1.41 11.59
N PRO A 181 13.58 0.38 11.13
CA PRO A 181 15.04 0.45 10.98
C PRO A 181 15.53 1.38 9.86
N SER A 182 14.67 1.72 8.90
CA SER A 182 14.98 2.64 7.81
C SER A 182 14.39 4.03 8.08
N LYS A 183 15.23 5.06 8.06
CA LYS A 183 14.83 6.46 8.23
C LYS A 183 14.35 7.08 6.93
N LEU A 184 14.92 6.70 5.81
CA LEU A 184 14.47 7.16 4.51
C LEU A 184 13.03 6.69 4.22
N LEU A 185 12.69 5.42 4.47
CA LEU A 185 11.29 4.98 4.37
C LEU A 185 10.41 5.64 5.44
N TRP A 186 10.91 5.86 6.66
CA TRP A 186 10.14 6.62 7.64
C TRP A 186 9.85 8.05 7.16
N CYS A 187 10.80 8.71 6.51
CA CYS A 187 10.63 10.03 5.92
C CYS A 187 9.56 10.02 4.83
N PHE A 188 9.64 9.08 3.88
CA PHE A 188 8.61 8.91 2.86
C PHE A 188 7.22 8.66 3.46
N TYR A 189 7.13 7.80 4.48
CA TYR A 189 5.88 7.54 5.19
C TYR A 189 5.32 8.82 5.82
N MET A 190 6.16 9.60 6.50
CA MET A 190 5.77 10.87 7.12
C MET A 190 5.32 11.90 6.09
N ILE A 191 5.97 11.96 4.92
CA ILE A 191 5.55 12.83 3.80
C ILE A 191 4.17 12.41 3.29
N ILE A 192 3.98 11.12 3.01
CA ILE A 192 2.72 10.59 2.48
C ILE A 192 1.58 10.78 3.48
N VAL A 193 1.81 10.51 4.77
CA VAL A 193 0.77 10.59 5.80
C VAL A 193 0.54 12.00 6.30
N GLY A 194 1.60 12.77 6.51
CA GLY A 194 1.52 14.15 6.99
C GLY A 194 1.02 15.12 5.92
N ILE A 195 1.67 15.14 4.75
CA ILE A 195 1.31 16.06 3.66
C ILE A 195 0.06 15.56 2.95
N GLY A 196 -0.02 14.26 2.64
CA GLY A 196 -1.17 13.61 2.00
C GLY A 196 -2.36 13.33 2.93
N SER A 197 -2.50 14.07 4.03
CA SER A 197 -3.64 13.97 4.95
C SER A 197 -4.98 14.20 4.25
N LEU A 198 -6.05 13.56 4.73
CA LEU A 198 -7.44 13.82 4.28
C LEU A 198 -7.84 15.30 4.35
N THR A 199 -7.17 16.10 5.19
CA THR A 199 -7.34 17.56 5.23
C THR A 199 -7.02 18.25 3.91
N ALA A 200 -6.26 17.61 3.01
CA ALA A 200 -6.02 18.13 1.66
C ALA A 200 -7.27 18.12 0.76
N LEU A 201 -8.39 17.50 1.17
CA LEU A 201 -9.67 17.57 0.45
C LEU A 201 -10.50 18.79 0.81
N VAL A 202 -10.10 19.57 1.83
CA VAL A 202 -10.86 20.75 2.26
C VAL A 202 -11.15 21.71 1.10
N PRO A 203 -10.18 22.04 0.20
CA PRO A 203 -10.47 22.89 -0.95
C PRO A 203 -11.57 22.32 -1.87
N ILE A 204 -11.56 21.01 -2.11
CA ILE A 204 -12.56 20.32 -2.94
C ILE A 204 -13.92 20.33 -2.25
N TYR A 205 -13.96 20.16 -0.92
CA TYR A 205 -15.19 20.25 -0.14
C TYR A 205 -15.81 21.66 -0.23
N VAL A 206 -15.00 22.70 -0.08
CA VAL A 206 -15.46 24.09 -0.18
C VAL A 206 -16.02 24.38 -1.56
N GLU A 207 -15.32 23.95 -2.62
CA GLU A 207 -15.79 24.09 -3.99
C GLU A 207 -17.10 23.33 -4.23
N ALA A 208 -17.21 22.08 -3.78
CA ALA A 208 -18.44 21.31 -3.86
C ALA A 208 -19.59 21.99 -3.10
N ALA A 209 -19.34 22.56 -1.92
CA ALA A 209 -20.35 23.29 -1.15
C ALA A 209 -20.85 24.54 -1.89
N ILE A 210 -19.97 25.24 -2.60
CA ILE A 210 -20.33 26.39 -3.44
C ILE A 210 -21.15 25.94 -4.65
N ILE A 211 -20.75 24.85 -5.33
CA ILE A 211 -21.42 24.34 -6.53
C ILE A 211 -22.83 23.83 -6.22
N PHE A 212 -22.96 23.02 -5.18
CA PHE A 212 -24.24 22.39 -4.83
C PHE A 212 -25.15 23.31 -4.00
N GLY A 213 -24.60 24.33 -3.34
CA GLY A 213 -25.34 25.20 -2.41
C GLY A 213 -25.88 24.47 -1.17
N ASP A 214 -25.49 23.20 -0.98
CA ASP A 214 -25.95 22.32 0.10
C ASP A 214 -24.75 21.57 0.68
N LEU A 215 -24.53 21.77 1.98
CA LEU A 215 -23.42 21.15 2.73
C LEU A 215 -23.54 19.63 2.82
N TYR A 216 -24.76 19.10 2.86
CA TYR A 216 -25.01 17.66 2.92
C TYR A 216 -24.64 17.00 1.59
N LEU A 217 -25.08 17.57 0.47
CA LEU A 217 -24.73 17.08 -0.87
C LEU A 217 -23.22 17.18 -1.13
N ALA A 218 -22.58 18.27 -0.70
CA ALA A 218 -21.13 18.42 -0.83
C ALA A 218 -20.35 17.38 0.01
N LEU A 219 -20.77 17.13 1.25
CA LEU A 219 -20.15 16.12 2.09
C LEU A 219 -20.34 14.71 1.52
N TRP A 220 -21.54 14.41 1.02
CA TRP A 220 -21.85 13.14 0.38
C TRP A 220 -21.02 12.92 -0.89
N PHE A 221 -20.88 13.96 -1.72
CA PHE A 221 -20.01 13.96 -2.89
C PHE A 221 -18.55 13.67 -2.53
N ILE A 222 -18.00 14.32 -1.49
CA ILE A 222 -16.62 14.08 -1.06
C ILE A 222 -16.41 12.64 -0.58
N ILE A 223 -17.34 12.09 0.19
CA ILE A 223 -17.28 10.69 0.64
C ILE A 223 -17.19 9.75 -0.56
N ILE A 224 -18.00 9.99 -1.58
CA ILE A 224 -17.99 9.20 -2.82
C ILE A 224 -16.67 9.30 -3.56
N VAL A 225 -16.15 10.51 -3.72
CA VAL A 225 -14.90 10.76 -4.42
C VAL A 225 -13.75 10.03 -3.71
N ILE A 226 -13.73 10.05 -2.37
CA ILE A 226 -12.78 9.26 -1.57
C ILE A 226 -12.98 7.77 -1.79
N LEU A 227 -14.21 7.25 -1.69
CA LEU A 227 -14.50 5.83 -1.85
C LEU A 227 -14.13 5.32 -3.24
N ALA A 228 -14.45 6.06 -4.29
CA ALA A 228 -14.11 5.72 -5.66
C ALA A 228 -12.59 5.67 -5.88
N SER A 229 -11.85 6.50 -5.16
CA SER A 229 -10.40 6.56 -5.31
C SER A 229 -9.64 5.58 -4.43
N TYR A 230 -10.12 5.38 -3.20
CA TYR A 230 -9.48 4.56 -2.19
C TYR A 230 -9.83 3.08 -2.31
N THR A 231 -11.09 2.74 -2.59
CA THR A 231 -11.57 1.34 -2.56
C THR A 231 -10.85 0.46 -3.61
N PRO A 232 -10.64 0.91 -4.86
CA PRO A 232 -9.87 0.11 -5.82
C PRO A 232 -8.43 -0.14 -5.36
N LEU A 233 -7.76 0.86 -4.77
CA LEU A 233 -6.41 0.72 -4.21
C LEU A 233 -6.37 -0.23 -3.00
N LEU A 234 -7.40 -0.18 -2.16
CA LEU A 234 -7.58 -1.13 -1.06
C LEU A 234 -7.70 -2.56 -1.57
N PHE A 235 -8.56 -2.80 -2.57
CA PHE A 235 -8.74 -4.12 -3.16
C PHE A 235 -7.50 -4.62 -3.91
N LEU A 236 -6.70 -3.72 -4.50
CA LEU A 236 -5.38 -4.04 -5.04
C LEU A 236 -4.47 -4.63 -3.96
N VAL A 237 -4.34 -3.94 -2.81
CA VAL A 237 -3.52 -4.42 -1.68
C VAL A 237 -4.04 -5.75 -1.12
N ILE A 238 -5.37 -5.87 -0.96
CA ILE A 238 -5.99 -7.13 -0.50
C ILE A 238 -5.66 -8.26 -1.48
N GLY A 239 -5.77 -8.03 -2.78
CA GLY A 239 -5.41 -9.01 -3.81
C GLY A 239 -3.95 -9.45 -3.70
N VAL A 240 -3.02 -8.50 -3.58
CA VAL A 240 -1.58 -8.78 -3.44
C VAL A 240 -1.32 -9.67 -2.23
N PHE A 241 -1.85 -9.29 -1.06
CA PHE A 241 -1.63 -10.05 0.17
C PHE A 241 -2.30 -11.42 0.12
N SER A 242 -3.53 -11.51 -0.42
CA SER A 242 -4.25 -12.77 -0.58
C SER A 242 -3.44 -13.77 -1.42
N ALA A 243 -2.87 -13.32 -2.55
CA ALA A 243 -2.02 -14.16 -3.38
C ALA A 243 -0.76 -14.64 -2.63
N ILE A 244 -0.08 -13.76 -1.90
CA ILE A 244 1.16 -14.14 -1.21
C ILE A 244 0.89 -15.11 -0.06
N TYR A 245 -0.18 -14.89 0.72
CA TYR A 245 -0.62 -15.82 1.76
C TYR A 245 -1.05 -17.17 1.18
N HIS A 246 -1.68 -17.18 0.00
CA HIS A 246 -2.12 -18.41 -0.65
C HIS A 246 -0.95 -19.25 -1.19
N ILE A 247 0.09 -18.61 -1.76
CA ILE A 247 1.23 -19.30 -2.36
C ILE A 247 2.01 -20.09 -1.30
N SER A 248 2.58 -19.42 -0.29
CA SER A 248 3.13 -20.05 0.92
C SER A 248 3.72 -18.98 1.88
N PRO A 249 3.31 -18.96 3.16
CA PRO A 249 3.92 -18.09 4.16
C PRO A 249 5.40 -18.43 4.41
N ASP A 250 5.82 -19.68 4.17
CA ASP A 250 7.22 -20.12 4.35
C ASP A 250 8.17 -19.49 3.34
N ILE A 251 7.68 -19.07 2.17
CA ILE A 251 8.51 -18.38 1.18
C ILE A 251 8.75 -16.94 1.63
N LEU A 252 7.71 -16.23 2.05
CA LEU A 252 7.82 -14.89 2.61
C LEU A 252 8.78 -14.89 3.80
N GLN A 253 8.65 -15.89 4.67
CA GLN A 253 9.54 -16.15 5.79
C GLN A 253 11.01 -16.21 5.36
N LYS A 254 11.34 -17.01 4.35
CA LYS A 254 12.71 -17.13 3.83
C LYS A 254 13.25 -15.83 3.24
N ILE A 255 12.38 -15.01 2.63
CA ILE A 255 12.78 -13.71 2.09
C ILE A 255 13.14 -12.77 3.25
N VAL A 256 12.31 -12.73 4.28
CA VAL A 256 12.51 -11.90 5.47
C VAL A 256 13.78 -12.33 6.22
N ASP A 257 13.96 -13.63 6.44
CA ASP A 257 15.16 -14.16 7.11
C ASP A 257 16.42 -13.87 6.28
N GLY A 258 16.33 -13.95 4.95
CA GLY A 258 17.40 -13.56 4.03
C GLY A 258 17.77 -12.08 4.14
N PHE A 259 16.76 -11.20 4.18
CA PHE A 259 16.92 -9.77 4.42
C PHE A 259 17.59 -9.48 5.76
N GLU A 260 17.10 -10.07 6.85
CA GLU A 260 17.67 -9.90 8.19
C GLU A 260 19.13 -10.35 8.25
N LEU A 261 19.44 -11.52 7.67
CA LEU A 261 20.80 -12.04 7.59
C LEU A 261 21.75 -11.12 6.82
N MET A 262 21.30 -10.47 5.75
CA MET A 262 22.12 -9.50 5.02
C MET A 262 22.51 -8.31 5.92
N VAL A 263 21.57 -7.79 6.71
CA VAL A 263 21.84 -6.68 7.63
C VAL A 263 22.76 -7.12 8.78
N ILE A 264 22.47 -8.25 9.43
CA ILE A 264 23.25 -8.76 10.58
C ILE A 264 24.70 -9.03 10.21
N LYS A 265 24.96 -9.58 9.02
CA LYS A 265 26.33 -9.86 8.56
C LYS A 265 27.16 -8.59 8.39
N ASN A 266 26.50 -7.45 8.16
CA ASN A 266 27.17 -6.21 7.79
C ASN A 266 27.19 -5.19 8.93
N VAL A 267 26.26 -5.23 9.88
CA VAL A 267 26.10 -4.23 10.94
C VAL A 267 26.09 -4.91 12.30
N ARG A 268 26.62 -4.23 13.34
CA ARG A 268 26.46 -4.70 14.72
C ARG A 268 25.00 -4.55 15.14
N VAL A 269 24.33 -5.66 15.38
CA VAL A 269 22.92 -5.71 15.79
C VAL A 269 22.84 -6.29 17.20
N GLY A 270 22.20 -5.58 18.13
CA GLY A 270 21.91 -6.09 19.47
C GLY A 270 20.77 -7.12 19.46
N ARG A 271 20.66 -7.94 20.52
CA ARG A 271 19.50 -8.82 20.71
C ARG A 271 18.68 -8.32 21.89
N VAL A 272 17.37 -8.18 21.70
CA VAL A 272 16.45 -7.73 22.74
C VAL A 272 15.35 -8.76 22.92
N GLU A 273 15.13 -9.16 24.18
CA GLU A 273 13.96 -9.92 24.61
C GLU A 273 12.95 -8.95 25.21
N ILE A 274 11.70 -9.02 24.76
CA ILE A 274 10.60 -8.26 25.35
C ILE A 274 9.83 -9.22 26.25
N SER A 275 9.89 -9.02 27.57
CA SER A 275 9.08 -9.79 28.52
C SER A 275 7.60 -9.45 28.36
N LEU A 276 6.77 -10.48 28.26
CA LEU A 276 5.34 -10.37 27.94
C LEU A 276 4.50 -9.70 29.05
N GLU A 277 5.03 -9.56 30.25
CA GLU A 277 4.33 -8.98 31.41
C GLU A 277 4.13 -7.46 31.31
N SER A 278 4.89 -6.77 30.47
CA SER A 278 4.92 -5.29 30.40
C SER A 278 3.96 -4.66 29.38
N LEU A 279 3.14 -5.45 28.67
CA LEU A 279 2.32 -4.98 27.53
C LEU A 279 0.81 -5.14 27.73
N ASN A 280 0.38 -5.56 28.93
CA ASN A 280 -1.04 -5.67 29.32
C ASN A 280 -1.51 -4.54 30.26
N THR A 281 -0.72 -3.47 30.40
CA THR A 281 -1.10 -2.22 31.09
C THR A 281 -1.32 -1.11 30.09
#